data_AF-A0A938S6W7-F1
#
_entry.id   AF-A0A938S6W7-F1
#
_cell.length_a   1.000
_cell.length_b   1.000
_cell.length_c   1.000
_cell.angle_alpha   90.00
_cell.angle_beta   90.00
_cell.angle_gamma   90.00
#
_symmetry.space_group_name_H-M   'P 1'
#
loop_
_entity.id
_entity.type
_entity.pdbx_description
1 polymer ?
#
loop_
_entity_poly.entity_id
_entity_poly.type
_entity_poly.pdbx_seq_one_letter_code
_entity_poly.pdbx_strand_id
1 'polypeptide(L)'
;MRQDISRRRFMAYAGGLLAGAVGLGGCQTTRATKSSRPNVVLILADDLGYGDLGCYGCPDIRTPHIDRIAAEGVRFTSFYSNGPECSPTRTALLTGRYQHRVGGL
;
A
#
# COMPACT_ATOMS: atom_id res chain seq x y z
N MET A 1 -29.57 -25.63 63.30
CA MET A 1 -28.40 -26.30 62.68
C MET A 1 -27.87 -25.39 61.58
N ARG A 2 -27.07 -24.38 61.94
CA ARG A 2 -26.48 -23.42 60.99
C ARG A 2 -25.02 -23.82 60.82
N GLN A 3 -24.62 -24.23 59.62
CA GLN A 3 -23.23 -24.57 59.33
C GLN A 3 -22.50 -23.29 58.91
N ASP A 4 -21.52 -22.87 59.71
CA ASP A 4 -20.73 -21.67 59.46
C ASP A 4 -19.87 -21.85 58.21
N ILE A 5 -20.12 -21.02 57.19
CA ILE A 5 -19.30 -20.97 55.97
C ILE A 5 -17.96 -20.33 56.33
N SER A 6 -16.98 -21.18 56.61
CA SER A 6 -15.59 -20.76 56.84
C SER A 6 -14.93 -20.30 55.54
N ARG A 7 -14.14 -19.22 55.62
CA ARG A 7 -13.32 -18.63 54.53
C ARG A 7 -12.55 -19.66 53.69
N ARG A 8 -12.13 -20.79 54.30
CA ARG A 8 -11.46 -21.89 53.60
C ARG A 8 -12.36 -22.60 52.58
N ARG A 9 -13.65 -22.77 52.87
CA ARG A 9 -14.62 -23.41 51.95
C ARG A 9 -15.00 -22.46 50.81
N PHE A 10 -15.08 -21.15 51.06
CA PHE A 10 -15.32 -20.14 50.03
C PHE A 10 -14.18 -20.10 49.00
N MET A 11 -12.91 -20.18 49.44
CA MET A 11 -11.77 -20.23 48.53
C MET A 11 -11.68 -21.53 47.72
N ALA A 12 -12.15 -22.66 48.26
CA ALA A 12 -12.25 -23.91 47.50
C ALA A 12 -13.30 -23.83 46.37
N TYR A 13 -14.45 -23.18 46.61
CA TYR A 13 -15.45 -22.93 45.56
C TYR A 13 -14.99 -21.88 44.54
N ALA A 14 -14.25 -20.85 44.97
CA ALA A 14 -13.67 -19.86 44.07
C ALA A 14 -12.57 -20.45 43.16
N GLY A 15 -11.79 -21.43 43.66
CA GLY A 15 -10.79 -22.15 42.85
C GLY A 15 -11.39 -23.15 41.86
N GLY A 16 -12.54 -23.75 42.18
CA GLY A 16 -13.21 -24.73 41.32
C GLY A 16 -13.91 -24.15 40.08
N LEU A 17 -14.19 -22.85 40.05
CA LEU A 17 -14.81 -22.17 38.91
C LEU A 17 -13.81 -21.70 37.85
N LEU A 18 -12.50 -21.75 38.13
CA LEU A 18 -11.45 -21.38 37.18
C LEU A 18 -11.05 -22.53 36.23
N ALA A 19 -11.44 -23.78 36.52
CA ALA A 19 -11.17 -24.93 35.65
C ALA A 19 -12.24 -25.15 34.55
N GLY A 20 -13.38 -24.41 34.60
CA GLY A 20 -14.51 -24.60 33.69
C GLY A 20 -14.57 -23.64 32.49
N ALA A 21 -13.65 -22.67 32.38
CA ALA A 21 -13.73 -21.61 31.36
C ALA A 21 -12.58 -21.64 30.33
N VAL A 22 -11.95 -22.80 30.09
CA VAL A 22 -10.96 -22.98 29.00
C VAL A 22 -11.65 -23.28 27.65
N GLY A 23 -12.98 -23.13 27.58
CA GLY A 23 -13.77 -23.56 26.42
C GLY A 23 -14.05 -22.54 25.32
N LEU A 24 -13.86 -21.22 25.52
CA LEU A 24 -14.34 -20.21 24.55
C LEU A 24 -13.41 -19.00 24.55
N GLY A 25 -12.61 -18.83 23.50
CA GLY A 25 -11.80 -17.61 23.39
C GLY A 25 -10.67 -17.62 22.38
N GLY A 26 -10.49 -18.69 21.60
CA GLY A 26 -9.61 -18.69 20.44
C GLY A 26 -10.19 -17.87 19.29
N CYS A 27 -10.39 -16.57 19.47
CA CYS A 27 -10.50 -15.64 18.35
C CYS A 27 -9.13 -15.64 17.68
N GLN A 28 -8.91 -16.59 16.76
CA GLN A 28 -7.82 -16.50 15.82
C GLN A 28 -8.11 -15.29 14.96
N THR A 29 -7.59 -14.14 15.39
CA THR A 29 -7.46 -12.96 14.54
C THR A 29 -6.59 -13.40 13.38
N THR A 30 -7.21 -13.71 12.25
CA THR A 30 -6.52 -13.91 10.98
C THR A 30 -5.86 -12.59 10.65
N ARG A 31 -4.63 -12.41 11.13
CA ARG A 31 -3.78 -11.30 10.73
C ARG A 31 -3.50 -11.56 9.25
N ALA A 32 -4.26 -10.89 8.39
CA ALA A 32 -4.00 -10.88 6.97
C ALA A 32 -2.51 -10.58 6.80
N THR A 33 -1.75 -11.59 6.37
CA THR A 33 -0.35 -11.42 6.05
C THR A 33 -0.33 -10.39 4.94
N LYS A 34 0.06 -9.15 5.26
CA LYS A 34 0.32 -8.15 4.23
C LYS A 34 1.29 -8.85 3.27
N SER A 35 0.85 -9.08 2.03
CA SER A 35 1.73 -9.51 0.96
C SER A 35 2.96 -8.62 1.04
N SER A 36 4.12 -9.21 1.30
CA SER A 36 5.39 -8.48 1.40
C SER A 36 5.78 -7.84 0.07
N ARG A 37 5.10 -8.23 -1.02
CA ARG A 37 5.27 -7.68 -2.35
C ARG A 37 4.38 -6.45 -2.49
N PRO A 38 4.96 -5.26 -2.78
CA PRO A 38 4.18 -4.06 -3.03
C PRO A 38 3.36 -4.22 -4.32
N ASN A 39 2.22 -3.54 -4.38
CA ASN A 39 1.50 -3.35 -5.63
C ASN A 39 2.20 -2.26 -6.43
N VAL A 40 2.36 -2.47 -7.74
CA VAL A 40 2.94 -1.48 -8.66
C VAL A 40 1.85 -1.00 -9.60
N VAL A 41 1.60 0.31 -9.61
CA VAL A 41 0.66 0.96 -10.54
C VAL A 41 1.47 1.93 -11.39
N LEU A 42 1.45 1.72 -12.71
CA LEU A 42 2.11 2.58 -13.68
C LEU A 42 1.07 3.45 -14.38
N ILE A 43 1.19 4.76 -14.24
CA ILE A 43 0.33 5.75 -14.91
C ILE A 43 1.18 6.40 -16.00
N LEU A 44 0.78 6.23 -17.26
CA LEU A 44 1.40 6.85 -18.43
C LEU A 44 0.38 7.77 -19.09
N ALA A 45 0.67 9.07 -19.16
CA ALA A 45 -0.12 10.04 -19.91
C ALA A 45 0.48 10.24 -21.31
N ASP A 46 -0.36 10.29 -22.34
CA ASP A 46 0.07 10.55 -23.72
C ASP A 46 0.14 12.06 -23.95
N ASP A 47 1.15 12.53 -24.69
CA ASP A 47 1.39 13.93 -25.06
C ASP A 47 1.37 14.95 -23.90
N LEU A 48 1.70 14.52 -22.68
CA LEU A 48 1.81 15.42 -21.53
C LEU A 48 3.14 16.20 -21.55
N GLY A 49 3.07 17.52 -21.69
CA GLY A 49 4.23 18.40 -21.68
C GLY A 49 4.85 18.53 -20.29
N TYR A 50 6.18 18.72 -20.24
CA TYR A 50 6.90 18.92 -18.99
C TYR A 50 6.39 20.12 -18.17
N GLY A 51 5.97 21.19 -18.86
CA GLY A 51 5.45 22.42 -18.25
C GLY A 51 3.96 22.41 -17.92
N ASP A 52 3.24 21.31 -18.15
CA ASP A 52 1.78 21.28 -18.02
C ASP A 52 1.31 20.98 -16.59
N LEU A 53 2.20 20.57 -15.69
CA LEU A 53 1.86 20.22 -14.32
C LEU A 53 2.20 21.36 -13.35
N GLY A 54 1.32 21.57 -12.37
CA GLY A 54 1.54 22.54 -11.29
C GLY A 54 2.85 22.30 -10.54
N CYS A 55 3.20 21.03 -10.28
CA CYS A 55 4.48 20.67 -9.66
C CYS A 55 5.73 20.93 -10.51
N TYR A 56 5.59 21.29 -11.78
CA TYR A 56 6.68 21.82 -12.64
C TYR A 56 6.56 23.32 -12.93
N GLY A 57 5.60 24.01 -12.29
CA GLY A 57 5.44 25.46 -12.38
C GLY A 57 4.37 25.94 -13.35
N CYS A 58 3.47 25.07 -13.83
CA CYS A 58 2.34 25.49 -14.66
C CYS A 58 1.40 26.43 -13.87
N PRO A 59 1.14 27.67 -14.34
CA PRO A 59 0.24 28.59 -13.66
C PRO A 59 -1.24 28.34 -13.99
N ASP A 60 -1.53 27.77 -15.16
CA ASP A 60 -2.88 27.76 -15.75
C ASP A 60 -3.64 26.45 -15.50
N ILE A 61 -2.93 25.31 -15.47
CA ILE A 61 -3.53 23.97 -15.39
C ILE A 61 -3.52 23.49 -13.94
N ARG A 62 -4.71 23.14 -13.42
CA ARG A 62 -4.87 22.63 -12.06
C ARG A 62 -4.68 21.11 -12.02
N THR A 63 -3.59 20.64 -11.42
CA THR A 63 -3.24 19.21 -11.31
C THR A 63 -3.10 18.70 -9.86
N PRO A 64 -4.06 18.99 -8.95
CA PRO A 64 -3.86 18.82 -7.51
C PRO A 64 -3.55 17.39 -7.08
N HIS A 65 -4.05 16.38 -7.80
CA HIS A 65 -3.76 14.98 -7.49
C HIS A 65 -2.35 14.55 -7.90
N ILE A 66 -1.85 15.05 -9.04
CA ILE A 66 -0.48 14.78 -9.50
C ILE A 66 0.51 15.55 -8.64
N ASP A 67 0.19 16.80 -8.30
CA ASP A 67 1.03 17.63 -7.43
C ASP A 67 1.19 17.01 -6.04
N ARG A 68 0.11 16.43 -5.51
CA ARG A 68 0.15 15.68 -4.25
C ARG A 68 1.04 14.42 -4.36
N ILE A 69 0.95 13.66 -5.46
CA ILE A 69 1.83 12.50 -5.70
C ILE A 69 3.30 12.94 -5.73
N ALA A 70 3.60 14.07 -6.38
CA ALA A 70 4.94 14.61 -6.45
C ALA A 70 5.47 15.10 -5.09
N ALA A 71 4.61 15.66 -4.24
CA ALA A 71 4.96 16.15 -2.90
C ALA A 71 5.13 15.02 -1.87
N GLU A 72 4.34 13.95 -1.97
CA GLU A 72 4.43 12.76 -1.09
C GLU A 72 5.51 11.77 -1.53
N GLY A 73 6.06 11.94 -2.73
CA GLY A 73 6.97 10.99 -3.37
C GLY A 73 8.28 11.62 -3.87
N VAL A 74 8.82 11.02 -4.93
CA VAL A 74 10.01 11.52 -5.63
C VAL A 74 9.57 12.13 -6.96
N ARG A 75 10.01 13.36 -7.22
CA ARG A 75 9.76 14.09 -8.47
C ARG A 75 11.05 14.16 -9.29
N PHE A 76 11.00 13.73 -10.55
CA PHE A 76 12.14 13.79 -11.47
C PHE A 76 12.10 15.07 -12.31
N THR A 77 13.09 15.95 -12.17
CA THR A 77 13.20 17.17 -12.99
C THR A 77 13.85 16.93 -14.36
N SER A 78 14.37 15.72 -14.60
CA SER A 78 15.10 15.35 -15.81
C SER A 78 14.79 13.91 -16.20
N PHE A 79 13.51 13.64 -16.50
CA PHE A 79 13.03 12.36 -17.01
C PHE A 79 12.84 12.46 -18.53
N TYR A 80 13.68 11.77 -19.30
CA TYR A 80 13.65 11.82 -20.76
C TYR A 80 12.88 10.62 -21.33
N SER A 81 11.99 10.89 -22.28
CA SER A 81 11.43 9.84 -23.13
C SER A 81 12.51 9.28 -24.05
N ASN A 82 12.32 8.04 -24.53
CA ASN A 82 13.30 7.44 -25.45
C ASN A 82 13.29 8.11 -26.85
N GLY A 83 12.13 8.63 -27.25
CA GLY A 83 11.95 9.43 -28.45
C GLY A 83 10.79 10.41 -28.29
N PRO A 84 10.63 11.35 -29.23
CA PRO A 84 9.49 12.27 -29.23
C PRO A 84 8.18 11.59 -29.65
N GLU A 85 8.22 10.36 -30.16
CA GLU A 85 7.03 9.61 -30.56
C GLU A 85 6.55 8.60 -29.50
N CYS A 86 5.27 8.26 -29.59
CA CYS A 86 4.60 7.42 -28.62
C CYS A 86 4.99 5.92 -28.74
N SER A 87 5.23 5.42 -29.96
CA SER A 87 5.69 4.04 -30.22
C SER A 87 7.07 3.70 -29.63
N PRO A 88 8.15 4.48 -29.87
CA PRO A 88 9.45 4.20 -29.28
C PRO A 88 9.44 4.34 -27.75
N THR A 89 8.68 5.31 -27.22
CA THR A 89 8.52 5.49 -25.76
C THR A 89 7.86 4.28 -25.11
N ARG A 90 6.73 3.79 -25.65
CA ARG A 90 6.05 2.59 -25.13
C ARG A 90 6.89 1.33 -25.32
N THR A 91 7.62 1.23 -26.42
CA THR A 91 8.52 0.10 -26.67
C THR A 91 9.62 0.04 -25.62
N ALA A 92 10.27 1.16 -25.32
CA ALA A 92 11.29 1.24 -24.29
C ALA A 92 10.73 0.96 -22.89
N LEU A 93 9.53 1.45 -22.58
CA LEU A 93 8.85 1.21 -21.31
C LEU A 93 8.52 -0.27 -21.08
N LEU A 94 8.01 -0.96 -22.10
CA LEU A 94 7.58 -2.37 -22.00
C LEU A 94 8.76 -3.36 -22.06
N THR A 95 9.79 -3.04 -22.82
CA THR A 95 10.90 -3.97 -23.07
C THR A 95 12.15 -3.66 -22.26
N GLY A 96 12.27 -2.46 -21.68
CA GLY A 96 13.49 -1.98 -21.04
C GLY A 96 14.67 -1.83 -22.01
N ARG A 97 14.41 -1.72 -23.32
CA ARG A 97 15.42 -1.64 -24.37
C ARG A 97 15.18 -0.43 -25.26
N TYR A 98 16.24 0.12 -25.83
CA TYR A 98 16.12 1.12 -26.89
C TYR A 98 15.38 0.53 -28.11
N GLN A 99 14.50 1.32 -28.73
CA GLN A 99 13.65 0.91 -29.85
C GLN A 99 14.40 0.26 -31.02
N HIS A 100 15.62 0.74 -31.32
CA HIS A 100 16.46 0.19 -32.39
C HIS A 100 16.89 -1.27 -32.14
N ARG A 101 16.80 -1.77 -30.90
CA ARG A 101 17.17 -3.16 -30.55
C ARG A 101 16.03 -4.15 -30.66
N VAL A 102 14.79 -3.67 -30.81
CA VAL A 102 13.58 -4.49 -30.70
C VAL A 102 12.58 -4.24 -31.83
N GLY A 103 12.97 -3.46 -32.85
CA GLY A 103 12.13 -3.20 -34.03
C GLY A 103 10.96 -2.25 -33.76
N GLY A 104 11.10 -1.35 -32.78
CA GLY A 104 10.06 -0.37 -32.40
C GLY A 104 10.19 1.00 -33.07
N LEU A 105 10.84 1.05 -34.24
CA LEU A 105 10.94 2.22 -35.12
C LEU A 105 10.25 1.91 -36.43
#